data_AF-A0A2P2MHP5-F1
#
_entry.id   AF-A0A2P2MHP5-F1
#
_cell.length_a   1.000
_cell.length_b   1.000
_cell.length_c   1.000
_cell.angle_alpha   90.00
_cell.angle_beta   90.00
_cell.angle_gamma   90.00
#
_symmetry.space_group_name_H-M   'P 1'
#
loop_
_entity.id
_entity.type
_entity.pdbx_description
1 polymer ?
#
loop_
_entity_poly.entity_id
_entity_poly.type
_entity_poly.pdbx_seq_one_letter_code
_entity_poly.pdbx_strand_id
1 'polypeptide(L)'
;MAKPRKPKSEGAKPDNSGAVVRHQKLCLSIDMNKRQIYGYTELEIVVPDIGIVGLYAENLGIDNVFVDGEPTEFEYYPHQPLVDCEKRWSSVSTLSSAADAASSAYVSALEKELVPNLLINCCKAFRVVNDQQDQMMDNGSQPYAEPKQVDVGCRM
;
A
#
# COMPACT_ATOMS: atom_id res chain seq x y z
N MET A 1 -2.58 -39.37 40.10
CA MET A 1 -2.60 -37.89 40.04
C MET A 1 -2.03 -37.47 38.69
N ALA A 2 -2.90 -37.06 37.76
CA ALA A 2 -2.50 -36.66 36.41
C ALA A 2 -1.90 -35.24 36.46
N LYS A 3 -0.72 -35.05 35.85
CA LYS A 3 -0.08 -33.73 35.73
C LYS A 3 -0.89 -32.83 34.78
N PRO A 4 -1.07 -31.53 35.07
CA PRO A 4 -1.75 -30.61 34.15
C PRO A 4 -0.90 -30.41 32.90
N ARG A 5 -1.47 -30.67 31.71
CA ARG A 5 -0.84 -30.31 30.43
C ARG A 5 -1.06 -28.81 30.20
N LYS A 6 0.04 -28.06 30.03
CA LYS A 6 -0.01 -26.65 29.58
C LYS A 6 -0.78 -26.58 28.26
N PRO A 7 -1.75 -25.66 28.10
CA PRO A 7 -2.31 -25.39 26.78
C PRO A 7 -1.20 -24.79 25.89
N LYS A 8 -1.07 -25.33 24.68
CA LYS A 8 -0.29 -24.71 23.61
C LYS A 8 -0.89 -23.33 23.38
N SER A 9 -0.11 -22.28 23.61
CA SER A 9 -0.38 -20.97 23.01
C SER A 9 -0.29 -21.19 21.50
N GLU A 10 -1.44 -21.36 20.85
CA GLU A 10 -1.54 -21.14 19.41
C GLU A 10 -1.02 -19.72 19.18
N GLY A 11 0.14 -19.63 18.54
CA GLY A 11 0.72 -18.35 18.18
C GLY A 11 -0.27 -17.63 17.31
N ALA A 12 -0.87 -16.57 17.83
CA ALA A 12 -1.52 -15.56 17.01
C ALA A 12 -0.47 -15.13 15.99
N LYS A 13 -0.59 -15.63 14.75
CA LYS A 13 0.10 -15.02 13.62
C LYS A 13 -0.28 -13.55 13.69
N PRO A 14 0.69 -12.61 13.65
CA PRO A 14 0.31 -11.23 13.52
C PRO A 14 -0.56 -11.12 12.27
N ASP A 15 -1.76 -10.54 12.41
CA ASP A 15 -2.68 -10.17 11.32
C ASP A 15 -2.09 -9.05 10.44
N ASN A 16 -0.76 -9.04 10.25
CA ASN A 16 -0.05 -8.17 9.34
C ASN A 16 0.40 -9.01 8.14
N SER A 17 -0.58 -9.44 7.35
CA SER A 17 -0.36 -9.94 5.97
C SER A 17 -0.17 -8.79 4.97
N GLY A 18 0.11 -7.57 5.45
CA GLY A 18 0.36 -6.41 4.62
C GLY A 18 1.75 -6.48 3.98
N ALA A 19 1.92 -5.77 2.86
CA ALA A 19 3.23 -5.63 2.24
C ALA A 19 4.21 -4.97 3.22
N VAL A 20 5.44 -5.47 3.29
CA VAL A 20 6.49 -4.88 4.14
C VAL A 20 7.41 -4.06 3.26
N VAL A 21 7.43 -2.75 3.48
CA VAL A 21 8.37 -1.84 2.81
C VAL A 21 9.75 -1.95 3.45
N ARG A 22 10.76 -2.28 2.65
CA ARG A 22 12.17 -2.36 3.05
C ARG A 22 12.90 -1.05 2.80
N HIS A 23 12.60 -0.41 1.68
CA HIS A 23 13.20 0.85 1.27
C HIS A 23 12.21 1.67 0.46
N GLN A 24 12.32 2.99 0.56
CA GLN A 24 11.58 3.95 -0.23
C GLN A 24 12.53 5.02 -0.76
N LYS A 25 12.46 5.27 -2.06
CA LYS A 25 13.03 6.44 -2.72
C LYS A 25 11.90 7.32 -3.23
N LEU A 26 12.05 8.63 -3.03
CA LEU A 26 11.08 9.63 -3.44
C LEU A 26 11.81 10.73 -4.22
N CYS A 27 11.35 10.99 -5.44
CA CYS A 27 11.89 12.01 -6.32
C CYS A 27 10.77 12.99 -6.68
N LEU A 28 10.92 14.25 -6.28
CA LEU A 28 9.90 15.28 -6.45
C LEU A 28 10.39 16.45 -7.30
N SER A 29 9.47 17.07 -8.02
CA SER A 29 9.62 18.34 -8.71
C SER A 29 8.42 19.23 -8.39
N ILE A 30 8.68 20.51 -8.08
CA ILE A 30 7.65 21.45 -7.64
C ILE A 30 7.47 22.52 -8.71
N ASP A 31 6.26 22.61 -9.27
CA ASP A 31 5.87 23.69 -10.17
C ASP A 31 5.03 24.72 -9.40
N MET A 32 5.68 25.83 -9.02
CA MET A 32 5.05 26.92 -8.28
C MET A 32 3.99 27.67 -9.10
N ASN A 33 4.08 27.68 -10.43
CA ASN A 33 3.13 28.36 -11.30
C ASN A 33 1.82 27.58 -11.38
N LYS A 34 1.93 26.24 -11.52
CA LYS A 34 0.78 25.33 -11.54
C LYS A 34 0.30 24.96 -10.14
N ARG A 35 1.07 25.26 -9.09
CA ARG A 35 0.83 24.83 -7.70
C ARG A 35 0.70 23.31 -7.61
N GLN A 36 1.55 22.59 -8.34
CA GLN A 36 1.53 21.14 -8.44
C GLN A 36 2.89 20.55 -8.07
N ILE A 37 2.84 19.36 -7.49
CA ILE A 37 4.00 18.52 -7.20
C ILE A 37 3.91 17.33 -8.16
N TYR A 38 5.02 17.04 -8.84
CA TYR A 38 5.18 15.88 -9.71
C TYR A 38 6.30 15.02 -9.17
N GLY A 39 6.35 13.77 -9.57
CA GLY A 39 7.45 12.92 -9.18
C GLY A 39 7.23 11.45 -9.40
N TYR A 40 8.03 10.67 -8.69
CA TYR A 40 7.80 9.24 -8.55
C TYR A 40 8.30 8.74 -7.20
N THR A 41 7.74 7.62 -6.75
CA THR A 41 8.26 6.84 -5.64
C THR A 41 8.69 5.47 -6.15
N GLU A 42 9.79 4.94 -5.63
CA GLU A 42 10.22 3.55 -5.80
C GLU A 42 10.16 2.90 -4.41
N LEU A 43 9.54 1.73 -4.31
CA LEU A 43 9.33 1.00 -3.08
C LEU A 43 9.88 -0.42 -3.23
N GLU A 44 10.88 -0.75 -2.44
CA GLU A 44 11.34 -2.13 -2.30
C GLU A 44 10.45 -2.82 -1.26
N ILE A 45 9.66 -3.80 -1.67
CA ILE A 45 8.65 -4.41 -0.81
C ILE A 45 8.75 -5.93 -0.81
N VAL A 46 8.47 -6.53 0.34
CA VAL A 46 8.12 -7.94 0.42
C VAL A 46 6.64 -8.09 0.06
N VAL A 47 6.36 -8.82 -1.02
CA VAL A 47 5.00 -8.97 -1.53
C VAL A 47 4.20 -9.94 -0.66
N PRO A 48 2.95 -9.61 -0.29
CA PRO A 48 2.04 -10.54 0.38
C PRO A 48 1.79 -11.81 -0.45
N ASP A 49 1.38 -12.90 0.20
CA ASP A 49 1.08 -14.18 -0.48
C ASP A 49 0.00 -14.05 -1.57
N ILE A 50 -0.95 -13.11 -1.41
CA ILE A 50 -2.00 -12.80 -2.39
C ILE A 50 -1.45 -12.12 -3.65
N GLY A 51 -0.22 -11.61 -3.61
CA GLY A 51 0.45 -10.99 -4.75
C GLY A 51 -0.11 -9.63 -5.16
N ILE A 52 -1.00 -9.05 -4.35
CA ILE A 52 -1.58 -7.73 -4.54
C ILE A 52 -1.08 -6.82 -3.42
N VAL A 53 -0.66 -5.62 -3.79
CA VAL A 53 -0.20 -4.58 -2.88
C VAL A 53 -1.18 -3.42 -2.95
N GLY A 54 -1.80 -3.10 -1.81
CA GLY A 54 -2.67 -1.95 -1.66
C GLY A 54 -1.90 -0.75 -1.11
N LEU A 55 -1.98 0.39 -1.79
CA LEU A 55 -1.43 1.67 -1.36
C LEU A 55 -2.56 2.70 -1.21
N TYR A 56 -2.32 3.69 -0.35
CA TYR A 56 -3.16 4.87 -0.25
C TYR A 56 -2.57 5.99 -1.13
N ALA A 57 -3.38 6.51 -2.04
CA ALA A 57 -2.98 7.40 -3.13
C ALA A 57 -4.03 8.48 -3.42
N GLU A 58 -4.76 8.93 -2.40
CA GLU A 58 -5.80 9.97 -2.54
C GLU A 58 -5.22 11.33 -2.98
N ASN A 59 -5.96 12.05 -3.83
CA ASN A 59 -5.54 13.32 -4.44
C ASN A 59 -4.27 13.24 -5.29
N LEU A 60 -3.89 12.05 -5.76
CA LEU A 60 -2.79 11.86 -6.70
C LEU A 60 -3.33 11.57 -8.11
N GLY A 61 -2.67 12.15 -9.11
CA GLY A 61 -2.85 11.78 -10.51
C GLY A 61 -1.85 10.70 -10.87
N ILE A 62 -2.23 9.43 -10.73
CA ILE A 62 -1.33 8.32 -11.05
C ILE A 62 -1.17 8.22 -12.57
N ASP A 63 0.04 8.48 -13.06
CA ASP A 63 0.38 8.40 -14.49
C ASP A 63 0.65 6.94 -14.87
N ASN A 64 1.60 6.29 -14.19
CA ASN A 64 2.04 4.93 -14.49
C ASN A 64 2.56 4.21 -13.24
N VAL A 65 2.43 2.88 -13.23
CA VAL A 65 2.99 1.99 -12.20
C VAL A 65 3.90 0.96 -12.88
N PHE A 66 5.02 0.65 -12.23
CA PHE A 66 6.03 -0.31 -12.67
C PHE A 66 6.29 -1.33 -11.57
N VAL A 67 6.50 -2.58 -11.93
CA VAL A 67 6.97 -3.64 -11.02
C VAL A 67 8.22 -4.25 -11.64
N ASP A 68 9.33 -4.18 -10.91
CA ASP A 68 10.67 -4.61 -11.36
C ASP A 68 11.08 -3.95 -12.70
N GLY A 69 10.70 -2.69 -12.88
CA GLY A 69 10.97 -1.90 -14.10
C GLY A 69 9.96 -2.08 -15.23
N GLU A 70 9.02 -3.03 -15.12
CA GLU A 70 8.04 -3.33 -16.17
C GLU A 70 6.69 -2.63 -15.92
N PRO A 71 6.11 -1.95 -16.93
CA PRO A 71 4.78 -1.34 -16.81
C PRO A 71 3.72 -2.34 -16.36
N THR A 72 2.95 -1.98 -15.35
CA THR A 72 1.99 -2.88 -14.70
C THR A 72 0.61 -2.23 -14.59
N GLU A 73 -0.43 -3.03 -14.84
CA GLU A 73 -1.82 -2.61 -14.65
C GLU A 73 -2.13 -2.43 -13.16
N PHE A 74 -2.89 -1.38 -12.84
CA PHE A 74 -3.32 -1.07 -11.48
C PHE A 74 -4.78 -0.65 -11.47
N GLU A 75 -5.44 -0.83 -10.33
CA GLU A 75 -6.79 -0.35 -10.09
C GLU A 75 -6.72 0.85 -9.14
N TYR A 76 -7.35 1.96 -9.52
CA TYR A 76 -7.39 3.18 -8.71
C TYR A 76 -8.85 3.59 -8.45
N TYR A 77 -9.22 3.64 -7.17
CA TYR A 77 -10.57 3.92 -6.68
C TYR A 77 -10.57 5.21 -5.84
N PRO A 78 -10.49 6.39 -6.47
CA PRO A 78 -10.46 7.64 -5.72
C PRO A 78 -11.71 7.78 -4.85
N HIS A 79 -11.53 8.17 -3.60
CA HIS A 79 -12.67 8.48 -2.75
C HIS A 79 -13.33 9.75 -3.28
N GLN A 80 -14.67 9.81 -3.26
CA GLN A 80 -15.37 10.99 -3.78
C GLN A 80 -14.90 12.26 -3.03
N PRO A 81 -14.47 13.31 -3.76
CA PRO A 81 -13.90 14.48 -3.15
C PRO A 81 -14.98 15.40 -2.56
N LEU A 82 -14.69 15.88 -1.34
CA LEU A 82 -14.97 17.23 -0.85
C LEU A 82 -16.43 17.70 -0.65
N VAL A 83 -17.47 17.02 -1.16
CA VAL A 83 -18.86 17.50 -0.97
C VAL A 83 -19.30 17.47 0.50
N ASP A 84 -18.80 16.53 1.29
CA ASP A 84 -19.05 16.46 2.73
C ASP A 84 -18.26 17.50 3.55
N CYS A 85 -17.13 17.98 3.02
CA CYS A 85 -16.27 18.91 3.74
C CYS A 85 -16.94 20.28 3.85
N GLU A 86 -17.45 20.85 2.75
CA GLU A 86 -18.09 22.17 2.76
C GLU A 86 -19.33 22.21 3.66
N LYS A 87 -20.15 21.15 3.63
CA LYS A 87 -21.32 21.02 4.53
C LYS A 87 -20.90 21.00 6.01
N ARG A 88 -19.77 20.35 6.35
CA ARG A 88 -19.28 20.27 7.73
C ARG A 88 -18.85 21.63 8.28
N TRP A 89 -18.22 22.47 7.46
CA TRP A 89 -17.81 23.82 7.87
C TRP A 89 -18.95 24.83 7.86
N SER A 90 -20.01 24.58 7.09
CA SER A 90 -21.14 25.50 6.95
C SER A 90 -21.92 25.78 8.25
N SER A 91 -21.80 24.90 9.26
CA SER A 91 -22.48 25.03 10.56
C SER A 91 -21.58 25.59 11.68
N VAL A 92 -20.33 25.97 11.36
CA VAL A 92 -19.38 26.50 12.33
C VAL A 92 -19.72 27.95 12.67
N SER A 93 -20.05 28.20 13.93
CA SER A 93 -20.43 29.53 14.45
C SER A 93 -19.63 29.95 15.69
N THR A 94 -18.91 29.01 16.31
CA THR A 94 -18.12 29.22 17.51
C THR A 94 -16.81 28.45 17.45
N LEU A 95 -15.85 28.82 18.32
CA LEU A 95 -14.59 28.09 18.48
C LEU A 95 -14.81 26.60 18.83
N SER A 96 -15.81 26.29 19.65
CA SER A 96 -16.13 24.89 20.00
C SER A 96 -16.62 24.12 18.78
N SER A 97 -17.58 24.67 18.02
CA SER A 97 -18.08 24.00 16.80
C SER A 97 -17.00 23.85 15.73
N ALA A 98 -16.03 24.77 15.68
CA ALA A 98 -14.87 24.66 14.80
C ALA A 98 -13.96 23.50 15.21
N ALA A 99 -13.72 23.33 16.52
CA ALA A 99 -12.93 22.23 17.05
C ALA A 99 -13.60 20.86 16.80
N ASP A 100 -14.93 20.78 16.97
CA ASP A 100 -15.70 19.57 16.70
C ASP A 100 -15.68 19.21 15.20
N ALA A 101 -15.88 20.20 14.32
CA ALA A 101 -15.82 20.02 12.87
C ALA A 101 -14.42 19.55 12.41
N ALA A 102 -13.36 20.17 12.94
CA ALA A 102 -11.97 19.79 12.65
C ALA A 102 -11.66 18.37 13.14
N SER A 103 -12.08 18.02 14.35
CA SER A 103 -11.88 16.69 14.93
C SER A 103 -12.59 15.61 14.11
N SER A 104 -13.85 15.87 13.73
CA SER A 104 -14.62 14.96 12.86
C SER A 104 -13.98 14.83 11.47
N ALA A 105 -13.46 15.92 10.90
CA ALA A 105 -12.73 15.89 9.62
C ALA A 105 -11.47 15.04 9.71
N TYR A 106 -10.69 15.20 10.78
CA TYR A 106 -9.49 14.42 11.01
C TYR A 106 -9.78 12.92 11.17
N VAL A 107 -10.73 12.55 12.04
CA VAL A 107 -11.10 11.13 12.24
C VAL A 107 -11.61 10.50 10.95
N SER A 108 -12.46 11.21 10.19
CA SER A 108 -12.96 10.71 8.91
C SER A 108 -11.85 10.55 7.86
N ALA A 109 -10.82 11.40 7.88
CA ALA A 109 -9.66 11.24 7.02
C ALA A 109 -8.86 9.98 7.39
N LEU A 110 -8.60 9.76 8.67
CA LEU A 110 -7.92 8.55 9.16
C LEU A 110 -8.69 7.28 8.79
N GLU A 111 -10.02 7.27 8.94
CA GLU A 111 -10.86 6.13 8.56
C GLU A 111 -10.75 5.80 7.07
N LYS A 112 -10.62 6.82 6.21
CA LYS A 112 -10.42 6.63 4.76
C LYS A 112 -9.02 6.12 4.44
N GLU A 113 -8.00 6.55 5.18
CA GLU A 113 -6.62 6.08 5.02
C GLU A 113 -6.43 4.60 5.36
N LEU A 114 -7.33 4.01 6.17
CA LEU A 114 -7.28 2.58 6.50
C LEU A 114 -7.56 1.66 5.31
N VAL A 115 -8.19 2.17 4.25
CA VAL A 115 -8.54 1.38 3.06
C VAL A 115 -7.68 1.84 1.89
N PRO A 116 -6.83 0.96 1.32
CA PRO A 116 -6.05 1.32 0.14
C PRO A 116 -6.99 1.58 -1.04
N ASN A 117 -6.67 2.61 -1.82
CA ASN A 117 -7.41 2.98 -3.02
C ASN A 117 -6.59 2.81 -4.31
N LEU A 118 -5.34 2.36 -4.22
CA LEU A 118 -4.51 1.95 -5.34
C LEU A 118 -4.11 0.48 -5.15
N LEU A 119 -4.54 -0.41 -6.04
CA LEU A 119 -4.23 -1.85 -5.99
C LEU A 119 -3.30 -2.22 -7.15
N ILE A 120 -2.16 -2.82 -6.81
CA ILE A 120 -1.11 -3.18 -7.77
C ILE A 120 -0.93 -4.70 -7.75
N ASN A 121 -1.01 -5.32 -8.93
CA ASN A 121 -0.81 -6.76 -9.07
C ASN A 121 0.68 -7.07 -9.34
N CYS A 122 1.39 -7.51 -8.31
CA CYS A 122 2.80 -7.91 -8.41
C CYS A 122 2.97 -9.33 -8.95
N CYS A 123 1.90 -10.10 -9.18
CA CYS A 123 2.01 -11.50 -9.63
C CYS A 123 2.66 -11.67 -11.01
N LYS A 124 2.50 -10.70 -11.90
CA LYS A 124 2.98 -10.80 -13.29
C LYS A 124 4.52 -10.82 -13.35
N ALA A 125 5.21 -10.13 -12.44
CA ALA A 125 6.67 -10.12 -12.35
C ALA A 125 7.26 -11.50 -11.98
N PHE A 126 6.55 -12.28 -11.16
CA PHE A 126 7.04 -13.59 -10.72
C PHE A 126 7.13 -14.64 -11.82
N ARG A 127 6.34 -14.53 -12.89
CA ARG A 127 6.41 -15.52 -13.98
C ARG A 127 7.73 -15.42 -14.74
N VAL A 128 8.21 -14.21 -14.98
CA VAL A 128 9.45 -13.98 -15.75
C VAL A 128 10.69 -14.47 -15.00
N VAL A 129 10.74 -14.32 -13.67
CA VAL A 129 11.86 -14.80 -12.84
C VAL A 129 11.87 -16.32 -12.72
N ASN A 130 10.69 -16.95 -12.59
CA ASN A 130 10.60 -18.41 -12.49
C ASN A 130 10.94 -19.09 -13.82
N ASP A 131 10.55 -18.50 -14.96
CA ASP A 131 10.84 -19.05 -16.30
C ASP A 131 12.34 -19.02 -16.65
N GLN A 132 13.15 -18.15 -16.02
CA GLN A 132 14.62 -18.17 -16.16
C GLN A 132 15.31 -19.15 -15.20
N GLN A 133 14.67 -19.51 -14.08
CA GLN A 133 15.19 -20.52 -13.13
C GLN A 133 14.77 -21.95 -13.50
N ASP A 134 13.64 -22.15 -14.19
CA ASP A 134 13.12 -23.48 -14.56
C ASP A 134 13.90 -24.18 -15.70
N GLN A 135 14.95 -23.55 -16.26
CA GLN A 135 15.88 -24.24 -17.19
C GLN A 135 17.12 -24.85 -16.52
N MET A 136 17.30 -24.69 -15.21
CA MET A 136 18.42 -25.32 -14.48
C MET A 136 18.03 -25.68 -13.05
N MET A 137 17.45 -26.86 -12.81
CA MET A 137 17.73 -27.71 -11.63
C MET A 137 16.88 -28.99 -11.62
N ASP A 138 17.47 -30.08 -12.09
CA ASP A 138 17.12 -31.45 -11.67
C ASP A 138 17.99 -31.80 -10.45
N ASN A 139 17.44 -31.62 -9.24
CA ASN A 139 17.57 -32.49 -8.06
C ASN A 139 17.34 -31.74 -6.74
N GLY A 140 16.27 -32.15 -6.04
CA GLY A 140 16.27 -32.49 -4.61
C GLY A 140 16.89 -31.52 -3.60
N SER A 141 16.24 -30.38 -3.33
CA SER A 141 16.18 -29.78 -2.00
C SER A 141 15.11 -28.68 -1.99
N GLN A 142 14.12 -28.75 -1.09
CA GLN A 142 13.16 -27.65 -0.90
C GLN A 142 13.94 -26.40 -0.45
N PRO A 143 13.93 -25.29 -1.22
CA PRO A 143 14.42 -24.04 -0.69
C PRO A 143 13.42 -23.55 0.35
N TYR A 144 13.93 -23.19 1.53
CA TYR A 144 13.21 -22.31 2.44
C TYR A 144 12.84 -21.06 1.63
N ALA A 145 11.54 -20.89 1.33
CA ALA A 145 11.09 -19.83 0.45
C ALA A 145 11.44 -18.48 1.10
N GLU A 146 12.48 -17.82 0.61
CA GLU A 146 12.77 -16.47 1.02
C GLU A 146 11.59 -15.56 0.66
N PRO A 147 11.25 -14.58 1.53
CA PRO A 147 10.19 -13.64 1.24
C PRO A 147 10.51 -12.90 -0.07
N LYS A 148 9.63 -13.06 -1.07
CA LYS A 148 9.82 -12.51 -2.41
C LYS A 148 9.76 -10.99 -2.38
N GLN A 149 10.85 -10.35 -2.81
CA GLN A 149 11.03 -8.91 -2.81
C GLN A 149 10.92 -8.38 -4.25
N VAL A 150 10.19 -7.27 -4.43
CA VAL A 150 10.04 -6.59 -5.72
C VAL A 150 10.25 -5.08 -5.55
N ASP A 151 10.63 -4.41 -6.62
CA ASP A 151 10.64 -2.95 -6.71
C ASP A 151 9.34 -2.44 -7.35
N VAL A 152 8.63 -1.55 -6.66
CA VAL A 152 7.40 -0.93 -7.16
C VAL A 152 7.64 0.55 -7.40
N GLY A 153 7.61 0.96 -8.67
CA GLY A 153 7.68 2.34 -9.09
C GLY A 153 6.29 2.93 -9.35
N CYS A 154 6.00 4.11 -8.83
CA CYS A 154 4.74 4.82 -9.10
C CYS A 154 5.03 6.28 -9.46
N ARG A 155 4.55 6.72 -10.63
CA ARG A 155 4.73 8.07 -11.16
C ARG A 155 3.47 8.92 -10.97
N MET A 156 3.66 10.15 -10.51
CA MET A 156 2.63 11.09 -10.05
C MET A 156 2.84 12.49 -10.66
#